data_AF-X1NCT0-F1
#
_entry.id   AF-X1NCT0-F1
#
_cell.length_a   1.000
_cell.length_b   1.000
_cell.length_c   1.000
_cell.angle_alpha   90.00
_cell.angle_beta   90.00
_cell.angle_gamma   90.00
#
_symmetry.space_group_name_H-M   'P 1'
#
loop_
_entity.id
_entity.type
_entity.pdbx_description
1 polymer ?
#
loop_
_entity_poly.entity_id
_entity_poly.type
_entity_poly.pdbx_seq_one_letter_code
_entity_poly.pdbx_strand_id
1 'polypeptide(L)'
;MSEKTMMLVESTWQDGKTFKMMPISNDCPYVECIFDPTSKVFVVISKVTKTSLHMLPKLDEYGKAITGNKGAKQDRKSIDTFQEYYIEDVKTIKEITDHFAINAKKFDTDKFTKAKTDKPSIAAVVD
;
A
#
# COMPACT_ATOMS: atom_id res chain seq x y z
N MET A 1 -18.33 -5.28 21.35
CA MET A 1 -17.78 -5.36 19.98
C MET A 1 -16.84 -4.18 19.83
N SER A 2 -15.63 -4.35 19.28
CA SER A 2 -14.78 -3.20 18.96
C SER A 2 -15.51 -2.33 17.96
N GLU A 3 -15.50 -1.01 18.15
CA GLU A 3 -15.99 -0.09 17.12
C GLU A 3 -15.09 -0.18 15.88
N LYS A 4 -15.69 0.04 14.71
CA LYS A 4 -14.99 -0.01 13.43
C LYS A 4 -14.29 1.31 13.19
N THR A 5 -12.98 1.26 12.98
CA THR A 5 -12.12 2.46 13.00
C THR A 5 -11.70 2.93 11.61
N MET A 6 -12.15 2.28 10.53
CA MET A 6 -11.78 2.61 9.15
C MET A 6 -13.00 2.75 8.23
N MET A 7 -12.78 3.31 7.04
CA MET A 7 -13.77 3.38 5.95
C MET A 7 -13.11 2.99 4.63
N LEU A 8 -13.80 2.17 3.83
CA LEU A 8 -13.39 1.82 2.48
C LEU A 8 -13.75 2.91 1.49
N VAL A 9 -12.83 3.23 0.58
CA VAL A 9 -13.07 4.16 -0.53
C VAL A 9 -12.47 3.62 -1.82
N GLU A 10 -13.14 3.90 -2.93
CA GLU A 10 -12.56 3.70 -4.26
C GLU A 10 -11.60 4.87 -4.55
N SER A 11 -10.41 4.54 -5.03
CA SER A 11 -9.35 5.49 -5.37
C SER A 11 -8.66 5.08 -6.66
N THR A 12 -7.78 5.94 -7.16
CA THR A 12 -6.82 5.58 -8.20
C THR A 12 -5.47 5.26 -7.53
N TRP A 13 -4.77 4.23 -8.01
CA TRP A 13 -3.39 3.90 -7.68
C TRP A 13 -2.62 3.69 -8.98
N GLN A 14 -1.58 4.49 -9.19
CA GLN A 14 -0.92 4.64 -10.49
C GLN A 14 -1.97 4.90 -11.58
N ASP A 15 -2.09 4.03 -12.58
CA ASP A 15 -3.02 4.18 -13.71
C ASP A 15 -4.32 3.39 -13.53
N GLY A 16 -4.51 2.71 -12.38
CA GLY A 16 -5.60 1.77 -12.13
C GLY A 16 -6.58 2.21 -11.05
N LYS A 17 -7.85 1.80 -11.17
CA LYS A 17 -8.82 1.88 -10.06
C LYS A 17 -8.50 0.83 -9.01
N THR A 18 -8.60 1.24 -7.75
CA THR A 18 -8.39 0.38 -6.58
C THR A 18 -9.32 0.79 -5.43
N PHE A 19 -9.21 0.09 -4.29
CA PHE A 19 -9.76 0.53 -3.03
C PHE A 19 -8.67 0.78 -1.99
N LYS A 20 -8.99 1.69 -1.06
CA LYS A 20 -8.20 2.02 0.11
C LYS A 20 -9.04 1.92 1.37
N MET A 21 -8.41 1.74 2.52
CA MET A 21 -9.03 1.94 3.82
C MET A 21 -8.40 3.17 4.47
N MET A 22 -9.22 4.19 4.72
CA MET A 22 -8.81 5.36 5.48
C MET A 22 -9.19 5.19 6.96
N PRO A 23 -8.34 5.58 7.92
CA PRO A 23 -8.73 5.65 9.31
C PRO A 23 -9.76 6.78 9.51
N ILE A 24 -10.81 6.50 10.29
CA ILE A 24 -11.84 7.49 10.67
C ILE A 24 -11.87 7.76 12.17
N SER A 25 -10.97 7.12 12.91
CA SER A 25 -10.82 7.29 14.35
C SER A 25 -9.34 7.27 14.76
N ASN A 26 -9.02 7.99 15.82
CA ASN A 26 -7.64 8.15 16.32
C ASN A 26 -7.06 6.86 16.89
N ASP A 27 -7.92 5.97 17.40
CA ASP A 27 -7.58 4.66 17.96
C ASP A 27 -7.26 3.60 16.89
N CYS A 28 -7.47 3.88 15.60
CA CYS A 28 -7.13 2.96 14.53
C CYS A 28 -5.62 2.64 14.57
N PRO A 29 -5.19 1.36 14.55
CA PRO A 29 -3.77 0.99 14.61
C PRO A 29 -3.02 1.18 13.27
N TYR A 30 -3.75 1.52 12.21
CA TYR A 30 -3.22 1.63 10.85
C TYR A 30 -3.29 3.08 10.36
N VAL A 31 -2.31 3.47 9.53
CA VAL A 31 -2.24 4.77 8.86
C VAL A 31 -3.11 4.76 7.60
N GLU A 32 -2.98 3.73 6.79
CA GLU A 32 -3.71 3.51 5.55
C GLU A 32 -3.61 2.02 5.19
N CYS A 33 -4.61 1.51 4.47
CA CYS A 33 -4.44 0.27 3.72
C CYS A 33 -4.77 0.52 2.24
N ILE A 34 -4.08 -0.17 1.34
CA ILE A 34 -4.27 -0.02 -0.10
C ILE A 34 -4.13 -1.36 -0.81
N PHE A 35 -5.04 -1.63 -1.73
CA PHE A 35 -4.90 -2.77 -2.64
C PHE A 35 -4.16 -2.32 -3.90
N ASP A 36 -3.18 -3.09 -4.35
CA ASP A 36 -2.59 -2.92 -5.68
C ASP A 36 -3.23 -3.91 -6.66
N PRO A 37 -4.02 -3.44 -7.64
CA PRO A 37 -4.70 -4.31 -8.58
C PRO A 37 -3.76 -5.01 -9.56
N THR A 38 -2.51 -4.55 -9.70
CA THR A 38 -1.50 -5.14 -10.60
C THR A 38 -0.83 -6.32 -9.92
N SER A 39 -0.26 -6.11 -8.73
CA SER A 39 0.41 -7.18 -7.97
C SER A 39 -0.56 -8.08 -7.19
N LYS A 40 -1.83 -7.66 -7.05
CA LYS A 40 -2.85 -8.35 -6.23
C LYS A 40 -2.51 -8.41 -4.74
N VAL A 41 -1.70 -7.44 -4.28
CA VAL A 41 -1.27 -7.34 -2.89
C VAL A 41 -2.07 -6.25 -2.17
N PHE A 42 -2.57 -6.56 -0.98
CA PHE A 42 -3.12 -5.59 -0.05
C PHE A 42 -2.05 -5.18 0.96
N VAL A 43 -1.66 -3.92 0.93
CA VAL A 43 -0.66 -3.34 1.83
C VAL A 43 -1.39 -2.73 3.03
N VAL A 44 -1.00 -3.14 4.23
CA VAL A 44 -1.46 -2.56 5.50
C VAL A 44 -0.31 -1.79 6.12
N ILE A 45 -0.47 -0.48 6.27
CA ILE A 45 0.55 0.41 6.84
C ILE A 45 0.21 0.65 8.32
N SER A 46 1.03 0.11 9.22
CA SER A 46 0.85 0.28 10.66
C SER A 46 1.27 1.68 11.13
N LYS A 47 0.65 2.17 12.22
CA LYS A 47 1.17 3.33 12.96
C LYS A 47 2.46 3.01 13.72
N VAL A 48 2.80 1.73 13.90
CA VAL A 48 4.08 1.32 14.48
C VAL A 48 5.20 1.65 13.50
N THR A 49 6.17 2.44 13.97
CA THR A 49 7.37 2.74 13.21
C THR A 49 8.52 1.83 13.61
N LYS A 50 9.37 1.52 12.64
CA LYS A 50 10.66 0.88 12.86
C LYS A 50 11.74 1.86 12.47
N THR A 51 12.69 2.05 13.36
CA THR A 51 13.88 2.85 13.08
C THR A 51 14.90 2.00 12.31
N SER A 52 15.30 2.45 11.13
CA SER A 52 16.37 1.86 10.35
C SER A 52 17.47 2.88 10.06
N LEU A 53 18.71 2.40 9.96
CA LEU A 53 19.86 3.23 9.62
C LEU A 53 20.09 3.13 8.11
N HIS A 54 19.97 4.26 7.42
CA HIS A 54 20.25 4.38 5.99
C HIS A 54 21.49 5.23 5.74
N MET A 55 22.29 4.84 4.75
CA MET A 55 23.35 5.70 4.22
C MET A 55 22.73 6.62 3.17
N LEU A 56 22.66 7.91 3.45
CA LEU A 56 22.11 8.91 2.54
C LEU A 56 23.24 9.77 1.96
N PRO A 57 23.12 10.26 0.71
CA PRO A 57 24.06 11.22 0.16
C PRO A 57 24.26 12.41 1.09
N LYS A 58 25.51 12.79 1.33
CA LYS A 58 25.82 14.01 2.06
C LYS A 58 25.58 15.20 1.16
N LEU A 59 24.77 16.14 1.62
CA LEU A 59 24.41 17.35 0.87
C LEU A 59 25.19 18.56 1.36
N ASP A 60 25.48 19.50 0.46
CA ASP A 60 25.99 20.84 0.79
C ASP A 60 24.86 21.79 1.21
N GLU A 61 25.20 23.07 1.44
CA GLU A 61 24.23 24.10 1.86
C GLU A 61 23.14 24.42 0.82
N TYR A 62 23.33 24.00 -0.44
CA TYR A 62 22.35 24.15 -1.52
C TYR A 62 21.55 22.87 -1.77
N GLY A 63 21.75 21.83 -0.94
CA GLY A 63 21.09 20.54 -1.09
C GLY A 63 21.70 19.66 -2.19
N LYS A 64 22.91 19.97 -2.67
CA LYS A 64 23.58 19.20 -3.73
C LYS A 64 24.48 18.12 -3.12
N ALA A 65 24.46 16.93 -3.72
CA ALA A 65 25.29 15.81 -3.28
C ALA A 65 26.79 16.12 -3.41
N ILE A 66 27.53 15.87 -2.33
CA ILE A 66 28.98 16.07 -2.26
C ILE A 66 29.70 14.79 -2.67
N THR A 67 30.63 14.89 -3.59
CA THR A 67 31.56 13.81 -3.98
C THR A 67 32.94 14.04 -3.37
N GLY A 68 33.67 12.95 -3.13
CA GLY A 68 35.07 12.99 -2.72
C GLY A 68 35.92 12.03 -3.55
N ASN A 69 37.19 11.88 -3.19
CA ASN A 69 38.16 11.08 -3.95
C ASN A 69 37.79 9.58 -4.06
N LYS A 70 36.89 9.07 -3.22
CA LYS A 70 36.40 7.68 -3.22
C LYS A 70 34.93 7.56 -3.65
N GLY A 71 34.39 8.57 -4.35
CA GLY A 71 33.00 8.60 -4.81
C GLY A 71 32.08 9.45 -3.93
N ALA A 72 30.78 9.18 -4.01
CA ALA A 72 29.75 9.95 -3.29
C ALA A 72 29.94 9.83 -1.78
N LYS A 73 30.00 10.97 -1.07
CA LYS A 73 30.00 10.97 0.39
C LYS A 73 28.61 10.65 0.89
N GLN A 74 28.53 9.85 1.94
CA GLN A 74 27.28 9.49 2.59
C GLN A 74 27.37 9.71 4.09
N ASP A 75 26.27 10.15 4.70
CA ASP A 75 26.09 10.20 6.15
C ASP A 75 25.08 9.13 6.55
N ARG A 76 25.34 8.47 7.68
CA ARG A 76 24.39 7.51 8.26
C ARG A 76 23.30 8.27 9.00
N LYS A 77 22.05 8.08 8.60
CA LYS A 77 20.90 8.72 9.22
C LYS A 77 19.94 7.67 9.75
N SER A 78 19.36 7.99 10.91
CA SER A 78 18.24 7.26 11.48
C SER A 78 16.96 7.73 10.80
N ILE A 79 16.22 6.81 10.21
CA ILE A 79 14.93 7.09 9.56
C ILE A 79 13.90 6.19 10.19
N ASP A 80 12.78 6.78 10.61
CA ASP A 80 11.62 6.03 11.05
C ASP A 80 10.73 5.75 9.86
N THR A 81 10.49 4.47 9.59
CA THR A 81 9.57 4.01 8.54
C THR A 81 8.39 3.30 9.18
N PHE A 82 7.21 3.43 8.59
CA PHE A 82 6.05 2.67 9.04
C PHE A 82 6.24 1.20 8.72
N GLN A 83 5.80 0.33 9.62
CA GLN A 83 5.79 -1.10 9.38
C GLN A 83 4.68 -1.44 8.38
N GLU A 84 5.05 -2.07 7.28
CA GLU A 84 4.12 -2.54 6.25
C GLU A 84 3.93 -4.05 6.35
N TYR A 85 2.71 -4.51 6.07
CA TYR A 85 2.36 -5.91 5.89
C TYR A 85 1.73 -6.10 4.51
N TYR A 86 2.21 -7.11 3.78
CA TYR A 86 1.75 -7.44 2.44
C TYR A 86 0.89 -8.70 2.50
N ILE A 87 -0.36 -8.59 2.08
CA ILE A 87 -1.35 -9.66 2.19
C ILE A 87 -1.87 -9.98 0.79
N GLU A 88 -1.66 -11.22 0.34
CA GLU A 88 -2.06 -11.69 -0.99
C GLU A 88 -3.37 -12.50 -0.96
N ASP A 89 -3.66 -13.14 0.17
CA ASP A 89 -4.86 -13.98 0.28
C ASP A 89 -6.14 -13.14 0.32
N VAL A 90 -6.98 -13.31 -0.71
CA VAL A 90 -8.23 -12.56 -0.89
C VAL A 90 -9.19 -12.77 0.27
N LYS A 91 -9.19 -13.95 0.92
CA LYS A 91 -10.05 -14.20 2.08
C LYS A 91 -9.61 -13.33 3.27
N THR A 92 -8.31 -13.33 3.57
CA THR A 92 -7.72 -12.47 4.62
C THR A 92 -7.98 -10.98 4.34
N ILE A 93 -7.87 -10.54 3.07
CA ILE A 93 -8.20 -9.15 2.68
C ILE A 93 -9.66 -8.86 3.01
N LYS A 94 -10.60 -9.76 2.66
CA LYS A 94 -12.02 -9.58 2.96
C LYS A 94 -12.28 -9.52 4.47
N GLU A 95 -11.65 -10.41 5.23
CA GLU A 95 -11.79 -10.44 6.69
C GLU A 95 -11.31 -9.14 7.35
N ILE A 96 -10.15 -8.61 6.95
CA ILE A 96 -9.62 -7.34 7.47
C ILE A 96 -10.55 -6.18 7.12
N THR A 97 -10.97 -6.08 5.86
CA THR A 97 -11.89 -5.03 5.41
C THR A 97 -13.21 -5.09 6.18
N ASP A 98 -13.77 -6.28 6.41
CA ASP A 98 -15.00 -6.46 7.19
C ASP A 98 -14.83 -6.14 8.67
N HIS A 99 -13.67 -6.45 9.25
CA HIS A 99 -13.39 -6.22 10.65
C HIS A 99 -13.26 -4.72 10.95
N PHE A 100 -12.55 -3.96 10.12
CA PHE A 100 -12.21 -2.57 10.42
C PHE A 100 -13.11 -1.53 9.73
N ALA A 101 -13.72 -1.82 8.57
CA ALA A 101 -14.41 -0.80 7.79
C ALA A 101 -15.92 -0.66 8.12
N ILE A 102 -16.37 0.54 8.47
CA ILE A 102 -17.79 0.82 8.80
C ILE A 102 -18.76 0.53 7.65
N ASN A 103 -18.30 0.71 6.41
CA ASN A 103 -19.09 0.53 5.19
C ASN A 103 -18.82 -0.81 4.49
N ALA A 104 -18.14 -1.76 5.14
CA ALA A 104 -17.74 -3.03 4.51
C ALA A 104 -18.89 -3.82 3.87
N LYS A 105 -20.10 -3.76 4.46
CA LYS A 105 -21.30 -4.43 3.90
C LYS A 105 -21.81 -3.80 2.60
N LYS A 106 -21.48 -2.54 2.35
CA LYS A 106 -21.94 -1.77 1.17
C LYS A 106 -20.87 -1.65 0.09
N PHE A 107 -19.60 -1.82 0.45
CA PHE A 107 -18.47 -1.64 -0.44
C PHE A 107 -18.10 -2.96 -1.13
N ASP A 108 -18.07 -2.96 -2.46
CA ASP A 108 -17.69 -4.13 -3.24
C ASP A 108 -16.17 -4.20 -3.45
N THR A 109 -15.47 -4.89 -2.53
CA THR A 109 -14.03 -5.18 -2.67
C THR A 109 -13.74 -6.18 -3.78
N ASP A 110 -14.70 -7.05 -4.11
CA ASP A 110 -14.52 -8.13 -5.09
C ASP A 110 -14.32 -7.59 -6.50
N LYS A 111 -14.89 -6.41 -6.80
CA LYS A 111 -14.64 -5.65 -8.03
C LYS A 111 -13.15 -5.49 -8.35
N PHE A 112 -12.29 -5.47 -7.32
CA PHE A 112 -10.85 -5.25 -7.46
C PHE A 112 -10.03 -6.53 -7.30
N THR A 113 -10.46 -7.43 -6.40
CA THR A 113 -9.70 -8.63 -6.03
C THR A 113 -9.95 -9.82 -6.95
N LYS A 114 -11.10 -9.90 -7.63
CA LYS A 114 -11.36 -10.97 -8.61
C LYS A 114 -10.45 -10.84 -9.82
N ALA A 115 -9.92 -11.97 -10.29
CA ALA A 115 -9.21 -12.02 -11.56
C ALA A 115 -10.16 -11.61 -12.68
N LYS A 116 -9.73 -10.70 -13.56
CA LYS A 116 -10.41 -10.52 -14.84
C LYS A 116 -10.22 -11.83 -15.60
N THR A 117 -11.31 -12.55 -15.85
CA THR A 117 -11.30 -13.60 -16.87
C THR A 117 -11.13 -12.88 -18.21
N ASP A 118 -9.90 -12.75 -18.68
CA ASP A 118 -9.65 -12.36 -20.06
C ASP A 118 -10.28 -13.46 -20.92
N LYS A 119 -11.41 -13.13 -21.57
CA LYS A 119 -11.92 -14.01 -22.62
C LYS A 119 -10.79 -14.15 -23.64
N PRO A 120 -10.36 -15.37 -24.00
CA PRO A 120 -9.42 -15.52 -25.10
C PRO A 120 -10.04 -14.87 -26.34
N SER A 121 -9.33 -13.91 -26.91
CA SER A 121 -9.65 -13.30 -28.20
C SER A 121 -9.76 -14.42 -29.24
N ILE A 122 -10.96 -14.64 -29.78
CA ILE A 122 -11.21 -15.61 -30.86
C ILE A 122 -10.75 -15.01 -32.20
N ALA A 123 -9.50 -14.56 -32.28
CA ALA A 123 -8.94 -13.93 -33.48
C ALA A 123 -7.69 -14.65 -34.02
N ALA A 124 -7.58 -15.97 -33.78
CA ALA A 124 -6.54 -16.79 -34.37
C ALA A 124 -7.05 -18.20 -34.71
N VAL A 125 -8.14 -18.29 -35.47
CA VAL A 125 -8.44 -19.47 -36.31
C VAL A 125 -9.06 -18.97 -37.61
N VAL A 126 -8.23 -18.38 -38.47
CA VAL A 126 -8.44 -18.41 -39.92
C VAL A 126 -7.05 -18.47 -40.54
N ASP A 127 -6.61 -19.68 -40.85
CA ASP A 127 -5.95 -20.09 -42.10
C ASP A 127 -5.77 -21.62 -42.08
#